data_AF-A0A7Y5Q143-F1
#
_entry.id   AF-A0A7Y5Q143-F1
#
_cell.length_a   1.000
_cell.length_b   1.000
_cell.length_c   1.000
_cell.angle_alpha   90.00
_cell.angle_beta   90.00
_cell.angle_gamma   90.00
#
_symmetry.space_group_name_H-M   'P 1'
#
loop_
_entity.id
_entity.type
_entity.pdbx_description
1 polymer ?
#
loop_
_entity_poly.entity_id
_entity_poly.type
_entity_poly.pdbx_seq_one_letter_code
_entity_poly.pdbx_strand_id
1 'polypeptide(L)'
;VVRRVPAPVPASKYSEVVLDGERVASFREKPADPRSDLSAIAVYLLPADLPELVREYLASGGNPDAPGHLLAWLSQRIPLEALPLDGRWLDIGSADDLARASREFSPR
;
A
#
# COMPACT_ATOMS: atom_id res chain seq x y z
N VAL A 1 -1.92 6.65 -2.18
CA VAL A 1 -3.38 6.38 -2.27
C VAL A 1 -3.73 5.17 -1.42
N VAL A 2 -4.87 5.20 -0.74
CA VAL A 2 -5.34 4.12 0.14
C VAL A 2 -6.75 3.68 -0.23
N ARG A 3 -7.11 2.45 0.13
CA ARG A 3 -8.46 1.91 0.01
C ARG A 3 -8.80 1.06 1.23
N ARG A 4 -10.09 0.87 1.50
CA ARG A 4 -10.54 -0.20 2.41
C ARG A 4 -10.48 -1.54 1.69
N VAL A 5 -9.95 -2.55 2.36
CA VAL A 5 -9.97 -3.95 1.90
C VAL A 5 -11.05 -4.74 2.65
N PRO A 6 -11.59 -5.82 2.06
CA PRO A 6 -12.64 -6.61 2.71
C PRO A 6 -12.19 -7.20 4.05
N ALA A 7 -13.08 -7.19 5.05
CA ALA A 7 -12.90 -7.88 6.32
C ALA A 7 -13.43 -9.33 6.24
N PRO A 8 -12.79 -10.30 6.92
CA PRO A 8 -11.56 -10.15 7.70
C PRO A 8 -10.33 -9.94 6.80
N VAL A 9 -9.41 -9.07 7.25
CA VAL A 9 -8.16 -8.79 6.51
C VAL A 9 -7.23 -10.00 6.64
N PRO A 10 -6.81 -10.62 5.53
CA PRO A 10 -5.89 -11.76 5.58
C PRO A 10 -4.48 -11.32 6.01
N ALA A 11 -3.85 -12.14 6.85
CA ALA A 11 -2.47 -11.97 7.27
C ALA A 11 -1.50 -11.92 6.07
N SER A 12 -0.47 -11.08 6.16
CA SER A 12 0.62 -10.97 5.19
C SER A 12 0.22 -10.67 3.74
N LYS A 13 -1.02 -10.20 3.50
CA LYS A 13 -1.51 -9.92 2.14
C LYS A 13 -1.41 -8.45 1.73
N TYR A 14 -1.90 -7.57 2.59
CA TYR A 14 -2.02 -6.14 2.31
C TYR A 14 -1.14 -5.32 3.26
N SER A 15 -0.71 -4.14 2.83
CA SER A 15 -0.19 -3.14 3.76
C SER A 15 -1.28 -2.72 4.75
N GLU A 16 -0.88 -2.35 5.96
CA GLU A 16 -1.74 -1.77 6.97
C GLU A 16 -1.40 -0.29 7.13
N VAL A 17 -2.42 0.55 7.05
CA VAL A 17 -2.32 2.00 7.25
C VAL A 17 -3.27 2.41 8.39
N VAL A 18 -2.77 3.23 9.31
CA VAL A 18 -3.58 3.93 10.32
C VAL A 18 -3.44 5.42 10.07
N LEU A 19 -4.56 6.14 10.10
CA LEU A 19 -4.60 7.58 9.87
C LEU A 19 -4.91 8.36 11.14
N ASP A 20 -4.37 9.56 11.21
CA ASP A 20 -4.79 10.66 12.09
C ASP A 20 -5.24 11.82 11.20
N GLY A 21 -6.55 11.95 11.00
CA GLY A 21 -7.11 12.76 9.92
C GLY A 21 -6.67 12.24 8.54
N GLU A 22 -5.98 13.08 7.77
CA GLU A 22 -5.42 12.72 6.46
C GLU A 22 -3.97 12.22 6.56
N ARG A 23 -3.32 12.38 7.73
CA ARG A 23 -1.94 12.00 7.94
C ARG A 23 -1.81 10.52 8.25
N VAL A 24 -0.77 9.88 7.71
CA VAL A 24 -0.41 8.50 8.07
C VAL A 24 0.23 8.49 9.45
N ALA A 25 -0.47 7.92 10.44
CA ALA A 25 0.03 7.72 11.79
C ALA A 25 0.91 6.47 11.90
N SER A 26 0.58 5.41 11.16
CA SER A 26 1.43 4.23 11.02
C SER A 26 1.24 3.54 9.68
N PHE A 27 2.32 2.93 9.19
CA PHE A 27 2.34 2.11 7.99
C PHE A 27 3.12 0.82 8.29
N ARG A 28 2.51 -0.35 8.05
CA ARG A 28 3.15 -1.65 8.18
C ARG A 28 2.97 -2.43 6.88
N GLU A 29 4.08 -2.88 6.29
CA GLU A 29 4.00 -3.72 5.09
C GLU A 29 3.65 -5.15 5.47
N LYS A 30 2.52 -5.65 4.95
CA LYS A 30 2.07 -7.05 5.05
C LYS A 30 2.22 -7.65 6.47
N PRO A 31 1.61 -7.05 7.52
CA PRO A 31 1.72 -7.59 8.86
C PRO A 31 1.07 -8.98 8.96
N ALA A 32 1.64 -9.84 9.80
CA ALA A 32 1.03 -11.13 10.13
C ALA A 32 -0.28 -10.98 10.93
N ASP A 33 -0.43 -9.87 11.65
CA ASP A 33 -1.58 -9.53 12.49
C ASP A 33 -2.17 -8.16 12.07
N PRO A 34 -3.00 -8.11 11.00
CA PRO A 34 -3.65 -6.87 10.60
C PRO A 34 -4.71 -6.42 11.62
N ARG A 35 -4.74 -5.12 11.89
CA ARG A 35 -5.53 -4.37 12.88
C ARG A 35 -6.31 -3.22 12.25
N SER A 36 -6.07 -2.90 10.98
CA SER A 36 -6.82 -1.92 10.18
C SER A 36 -7.21 -2.54 8.85
N ASP A 37 -8.37 -2.14 8.31
CA ASP A 37 -8.86 -2.49 6.99
C ASP A 37 -8.37 -1.53 5.90
N LEU A 38 -7.58 -0.52 6.25
CA LEU A 38 -7.05 0.45 5.32
C LEU A 38 -5.69 0.00 4.79
N SER A 39 -5.57 -0.14 3.46
CA SER A 39 -4.34 -0.52 2.77
C SER A 39 -3.95 0.54 1.76
N ALA A 40 -2.66 0.80 1.64
CA ALA A 40 -2.12 1.48 0.47
C ALA A 40 -2.24 0.59 -0.78
N ILE A 41 -2.30 1.25 -1.92
CA ILE A 41 -2.15 0.63 -3.24
C ILE A 41 -0.91 1.23 -3.91
N ALA A 42 -0.40 0.59 -4.96
CA ALA A 42 0.80 1.00 -5.69
C ALA A 42 0.59 2.26 -6.56
N VAL A 43 -0.04 3.29 -5.99
CA VAL A 43 -0.29 4.60 -6.58
C VAL A 43 0.17 5.64 -5.57
N TYR A 44 1.24 6.33 -5.92
CA TYR A 44 1.95 7.26 -5.04
C TYR A 44 2.17 8.58 -5.75
N LEU A 45 2.06 9.67 -5.00
CA LEU A 45 2.64 10.95 -5.36
C LEU A 45 3.92 11.09 -4.54
N LEU A 46 5.07 11.16 -5.20
CA LEU A 46 6.38 11.10 -4.55
C LEU A 46 7.12 12.42 -4.77
N PRO A 47 7.90 12.88 -3.78
CA PRO A 47 8.60 14.15 -3.86
C PRO A 47 9.80 14.07 -4.81
N ALA A 48 10.31 15.22 -5.24
CA ALA A 48 11.41 15.31 -6.20
C ALA A 48 12.74 14.74 -5.67
N ASP A 49 12.91 14.72 -4.35
CA ASP A 49 14.06 14.18 -3.62
C ASP A 49 13.93 12.67 -3.31
N LEU A 50 12.92 11.99 -3.87
CA LEU A 50 12.76 10.54 -3.73
C LEU A 50 14.05 9.76 -4.08
N PRO A 51 14.81 10.06 -5.14
CA PRO A 51 16.02 9.30 -5.47
C PRO A 51 17.04 9.27 -4.32
N GLU A 52 17.20 10.37 -3.60
CA GLU A 52 18.08 10.48 -2.43
C GLU A 52 17.56 9.61 -1.28
N LEU A 53 16.26 9.68 -1.01
CA LEU A 53 15.60 8.86 0.03
C LEU A 53 15.69 7.35 -0.28
N VAL A 54 15.57 6.96 -1.55
CA VAL A 54 15.73 5.56 -1.98
C VAL A 54 17.17 5.10 -1.77
N ARG A 55 18.17 5.92 -2.10
CA ARG A 55 19.58 5.58 -1.84
C ARG A 55 19.85 5.39 -0.36
N GLU A 56 19.34 6.28 0.50
CA GLU A 56 19.47 6.16 1.96
C GLU A 56 18.79 4.88 2.48
N TYR A 57 17.56 4.62 2.02
CA TYR A 57 16.81 3.42 2.39
C TYR A 57 17.60 2.14 2.08
N LEU A 58 18.12 2.03 0.86
CA LEU A 58 18.90 0.87 0.43
C LEU A 58 20.24 0.77 1.18
N ALA A 59 20.93 1.88 1.40
CA ALA A 59 22.17 1.93 2.18
C ALA A 59 21.95 1.50 3.65
N SER A 60 20.74 1.71 4.19
CA SER A 60 20.34 1.26 5.53
C SER A 60 19.90 -0.21 5.61
N GLY A 61 20.02 -0.99 4.53
CA GLY A 61 19.63 -2.41 4.48
C GLY A 61 18.15 -2.63 4.17
N GLY A 62 17.49 -1.65 3.55
CA GLY A 62 16.10 -1.76 3.09
C GLY A 62 15.89 -2.87 2.05
N ASN A 63 14.69 -3.43 2.02
CA ASN A 63 14.28 -4.42 1.01
C ASN A 63 14.08 -3.72 -0.36
N PRO A 64 14.84 -4.10 -1.40
CA PRO A 64 14.79 -3.41 -2.70
C PRO A 64 13.59 -3.77 -3.59
N ASP A 65 12.81 -4.79 -3.23
CA ASP A 65 11.79 -5.40 -4.11
C ASP A 65 10.37 -4.89 -3.81
N ALA A 66 9.95 -4.93 -2.54
CA ALA A 66 8.59 -4.55 -2.16
C ALA A 66 8.49 -3.05 -1.79
N PRO A 67 7.80 -2.20 -2.58
CA PRO A 67 7.75 -0.75 -2.36
C PRO A 67 7.05 -0.35 -1.05
N GLY A 68 6.19 -1.21 -0.50
CA GLY A 68 5.55 -0.95 0.78
C GLY A 68 6.54 -0.92 1.96
N HIS A 69 7.69 -1.60 1.86
CA HIS A 69 8.75 -1.47 2.86
C HIS A 69 9.40 -0.08 2.84
N LEU A 70 9.57 0.52 1.65
CA LEU A 70 10.03 1.90 1.53
C LEU A 70 9.01 2.86 2.16
N LEU A 71 7.71 2.69 1.91
CA LEU A 71 6.69 3.54 2.51
C LEU A 71 6.62 3.42 4.04
N ALA A 72 6.76 2.21 4.57
CA ALA A 72 6.87 1.99 6.02
C ALA A 72 8.09 2.70 6.62
N TRP A 73 9.22 2.70 5.91
CA TRP A 73 10.43 3.41 6.33
C TRP A 73 10.29 4.93 6.24
N LEU A 74 9.64 5.43 5.19
CA LEU A 74 9.36 6.86 4.98
C LEU A 74 8.37 7.40 6.01
N SER A 75 7.34 6.64 6.40
CA SER A 75 6.32 7.09 7.35
C SER A 75 6.89 7.41 8.75
N GLN A 76 8.10 6.92 9.04
CA GLN A 76 8.82 7.19 10.29
C GLN A 76 9.74 8.42 10.20
N ARG A 77 9.96 8.98 9.00
CA ARG A 77 10.99 10.01 8.73
C ARG A 77 10.41 11.28 8.18
N ILE A 78 9.43 11.17 7.29
CA ILE A 78 8.77 12.31 6.66
C ILE A 78 7.25 12.21 6.84
N PRO A 79 6.54 13.35 6.89
CA PRO A 79 5.09 13.35 6.83
C PRO A 79 4.60 12.64 5.57
N LEU A 80 3.68 11.68 5.74
CA LEU A 80 2.93 11.10 4.65
C LEU A 80 1.44 11.41 4.83
N GLU A 81 0.78 11.70 3.73
CA GLU A 81 -0.67 11.90 3.67
C GLU A 81 -1.32 10.80 2.83
N ALA A 82 -2.53 10.43 3.21
CA ALA A 82 -3.30 9.40 2.54
C ALA A 82 -4.42 10.03 1.72
N LEU A 83 -4.41 9.75 0.41
CA LEU A 83 -5.53 10.05 -0.48
C LEU A 83 -6.43 8.81 -0.61
N PRO A 84 -7.68 8.83 -0.13
CA PRO A 84 -8.62 7.74 -0.34
C PRO A 84 -8.95 7.59 -1.83
N LEU A 85 -8.92 6.36 -2.33
CA LEU A 85 -9.39 6.05 -3.68
C LEU A 85 -10.92 6.19 -3.74
N ASP A 86 -11.40 6.96 -4.70
CA ASP A 86 -12.80 6.91 -5.12
C ASP A 86 -12.99 5.85 -6.21
N GLY A 87 -14.01 5.00 -6.05
CA GLY A 87 -14.31 3.90 -6.97
C GLY A 87 -13.66 2.55 -6.66
N ARG A 88 -13.71 1.65 -7.64
CA ARG A 88 -13.29 0.24 -7.49
C ARG A 88 -11.80 0.07 -7.80
N TRP A 89 -11.12 -0.77 -7.02
CA TRP A 89 -9.78 -1.28 -7.32
C TRP A 89 -9.81 -2.80 -7.43
N LEU A 90 -9.45 -3.30 -8.61
CA LEU A 90 -9.21 -4.72 -8.83
C LEU A 90 -7.72 -4.96 -8.80
N ASP A 91 -7.27 -5.66 -7.77
CA ASP A 91 -5.91 -6.19 -7.75
C ASP A 91 -5.88 -7.38 -8.70
N ILE A 92 -5.11 -7.29 -9.78
CA ILE A 92 -4.96 -8.33 -10.81
C ILE A 92 -3.56 -8.94 -10.80
N GLY A 93 -2.87 -8.87 -9.66
CA GLY A 93 -1.50 -9.37 -9.52
C GLY A 93 -1.37 -10.90 -9.53
N SER A 94 -2.47 -11.64 -9.43
CA SER A 94 -2.49 -13.10 -9.54
C SER A 94 -3.37 -13.58 -10.70
N ALA A 95 -3.12 -14.79 -11.20
CA ALA A 95 -3.93 -15.39 -12.27
C ALA A 95 -5.41 -15.54 -11.87
N ASP A 96 -5.68 -15.93 -10.61
CA ASP A 96 -7.03 -16.06 -10.09
C ASP A 96 -7.74 -14.71 -9.99
N ASP A 97 -7.02 -13.69 -9.52
CA ASP A 97 -7.57 -12.35 -9.40
C ASP A 97 -7.84 -11.71 -10.77
N LEU A 98 -6.93 -11.90 -11.72
CA LEU A 98 -7.12 -11.50 -13.12
C LEU A 98 -8.35 -12.19 -13.71
N ALA A 99 -8.47 -13.52 -13.57
CA ALA A 99 -9.62 -14.26 -14.08
C ALA A 99 -10.94 -13.81 -13.46
N ARG A 100 -10.94 -13.46 -12.16
CA ARG A 100 -12.10 -12.87 -11.49
C ARG A 100 -12.47 -11.51 -12.08
N ALA A 101 -11.48 -10.62 -12.24
CA ALA A 101 -11.69 -9.31 -12.85
C ALA A 101 -12.23 -9.43 -14.28
N SER A 102 -11.70 -10.35 -15.10
CA SER A 102 -12.20 -10.59 -16.45
C SER A 102 -13.67 -11.03 -16.47
N ARG A 103 -14.10 -11.90 -15.55
CA ARG A 103 -15.51 -12.32 -15.45
C ARG A 103 -16.44 -11.16 -15.08
N GLU A 104 -15.98 -10.26 -14.21
CA GLU A 104 -16.76 -9.10 -13.78
C GLU A 104 -16.95 -8.06 -14.91
N PHE A 105 -16.03 -8.00 -15.87
CA PHE A 105 -16.02 -7.05 -16.98
C PHE A 105 -16.37 -7.66 -18.34
N SER A 106 -16.71 -8.96 -18.38
CA SER A 106 -17.15 -9.59 -19.63
C SER A 106 -18.53 -9.02 -20.00
N PRO A 107 -18.72 -8.53 -21.24
CA PRO A 107 -20.04 -8.10 -21.68
C PRO A 107 -21.02 -9.28 -21.58
N ARG A 108 -22.24 -9.00 -21.12
CA ARG A 108 -23.34 -9.97 -21.17
C ARG A 108 -23.71 -10.27 -22.61
#